data_AF-A0A1T5M686-F1
#
_entry.id   AF-A0A1T5M686-F1
#
_cell.length_a   1.000
_cell.length_b   1.000
_cell.length_c   1.000
_cell.angle_alpha   90.00
_cell.angle_beta   90.00
_cell.angle_gamma   90.00
#
_symmetry.space_group_name_H-M   'P 1'
#
loop_
_entity.id
_entity.type
_entity.pdbx_description
1 polymer ?
#
loop_
_entity_poly.entity_id
_entity_poly.type
_entity_poly.pdbx_seq_one_letter_code
_entity_poly.pdbx_strand_id
1 'polypeptide(L)'
;MKKITIGSQNNNIEIDSEDIKNIIESFDGVGEVKNVSDSISEDIMVFNIILNSDYVEDLLGSQIEDLDYSSEDENQAILYEQAEYISDALVDNIREFLESRYKIDNCHGAYDIYRASLEQGIGLTLTLSFGQVKHGRLYKLASNINDRHEKLN
;
A
#
# COMPACT_ATOMS: atom_id res chain seq x y z
N MET A 1 -14.78 -9.25 -6.44
CA MET A 1 -13.66 -9.01 -7.37
C MET A 1 -14.05 -7.82 -8.23
N LYS A 2 -13.27 -6.74 -8.13
CA LYS A 2 -13.61 -5.46 -8.72
C LYS A 2 -12.86 -5.25 -10.03
N LYS A 3 -13.54 -4.64 -10.99
CA LYS A 3 -12.99 -4.26 -12.28
C LYS A 3 -13.23 -2.77 -12.49
N ILE A 4 -12.20 -2.06 -12.94
CA ILE A 4 -12.30 -0.63 -13.28
C ILE A 4 -11.98 -0.47 -14.77
N THR A 5 -12.91 0.12 -15.50
CA THR A 5 -12.73 0.44 -16.91
C THR A 5 -12.17 1.86 -17.05
N ILE A 6 -11.06 1.99 -17.77
CA ILE A 6 -10.35 3.25 -17.95
C ILE A 6 -10.24 3.53 -19.45
N GLY A 7 -10.54 4.75 -19.85
CA GLY A 7 -10.28 5.21 -21.21
C GLY A 7 -8.79 5.51 -21.37
N SER A 8 -8.07 4.67 -22.13
CA SER A 8 -6.75 5.00 -22.65
C SER A 8 -6.90 5.47 -24.11
N GLN A 9 -5.95 6.27 -24.60
CA GLN A 9 -6.03 7.15 -25.78
C GLN A 9 -6.76 6.59 -27.03
N ASN A 10 -6.82 5.27 -27.23
CA ASN A 10 -7.57 4.63 -28.33
C ASN A 10 -8.43 3.41 -27.92
N ASN A 11 -8.50 3.01 -26.64
CA ASN A 11 -9.22 1.81 -26.19
C ASN A 11 -9.68 1.93 -24.73
N ASN A 12 -10.76 1.21 -24.40
CA ASN A 12 -11.13 0.96 -23.02
C ASN A 12 -10.30 -0.20 -22.47
N ILE A 13 -9.62 0.02 -21.36
CA ILE A 13 -8.82 -0.99 -20.65
C ILE A 13 -9.58 -1.35 -19.37
N GLU A 14 -9.74 -2.64 -19.13
CA GLU A 14 -10.26 -3.15 -17.87
C GLU A 14 -9.09 -3.57 -16.99
N ILE A 15 -9.00 -3.00 -15.78
CA ILE A 15 -8.06 -3.43 -14.75
C ILE A 15 -8.81 -4.25 -13.73
N ASP A 16 -8.33 -5.45 -13.47
CA ASP A 16 -8.81 -6.31 -12.40
C ASP A 16 -8.05 -6.01 -11.10
N SER A 17 -8.79 -5.87 -10.01
CA SER A 17 -8.22 -5.77 -8.68
C SER A 17 -7.37 -6.98 -8.28
N GLU A 18 -7.58 -8.16 -8.87
CA GLU A 18 -6.71 -9.33 -8.64
C GLU A 18 -5.36 -9.20 -9.34
N ASP A 19 -5.30 -8.59 -10.53
CA ASP A 19 -4.01 -8.31 -11.20
C ASP A 19 -3.16 -7.38 -10.34
N ILE A 20 -3.77 -6.34 -9.77
CA ILE A 20 -3.10 -5.41 -8.86
C ILE A 20 -2.65 -6.11 -7.59
N LYS A 21 -3.50 -6.96 -7.01
CA LYS A 21 -3.13 -7.77 -5.85
C LYS A 21 -1.90 -8.64 -6.13
N ASN A 22 -1.87 -9.34 -7.25
CA ASN A 22 -0.74 -10.20 -7.64
C ASN A 22 0.57 -9.41 -7.80
N ILE A 23 0.49 -8.15 -8.28
CA ILE A 23 1.66 -7.26 -8.36
C ILE A 23 2.15 -6.92 -6.96
N ILE A 24 1.24 -6.53 -6.06
CA ILE A 24 1.59 -6.22 -4.67
C ILE A 24 2.23 -7.44 -4.00
N GLU A 25 1.65 -8.63 -4.18
CA GLU A 25 2.18 -9.89 -3.63
C GLU A 25 3.53 -10.31 -4.22
N SER A 26 3.92 -9.77 -5.38
CA SER A 26 5.22 -10.03 -5.98
C SER A 26 6.36 -9.18 -5.41
N PHE A 27 6.05 -8.20 -4.57
CA PHE A 27 7.03 -7.33 -3.94
C PHE A 27 7.62 -8.01 -2.70
N ASP A 28 8.94 -8.16 -2.63
CA ASP A 28 9.62 -8.93 -1.56
C ASP A 28 9.29 -8.44 -0.13
N GLY A 29 9.02 -7.14 0.02
CA GLY A 29 8.62 -6.52 1.30
C GLY A 29 7.18 -6.77 1.71
N VAL A 30 6.38 -7.51 0.93
CA VAL A 30 4.96 -7.79 1.21
C VAL A 30 4.79 -9.23 1.70
N GLY A 31 4.07 -9.40 2.80
CA GLY A 31 3.72 -10.70 3.38
C GLY A 31 2.30 -11.16 3.04
N GLU A 32 1.30 -10.29 3.23
CA GLU A 32 -0.11 -10.61 2.94
C GLU A 32 -0.81 -9.44 2.26
N VAL A 33 -1.70 -9.75 1.30
CA VAL A 33 -2.55 -8.74 0.64
C VAL A 33 -4.01 -9.18 0.64
N LYS A 34 -4.87 -8.32 1.18
CA LYS A 34 -6.32 -8.50 1.17
C LYS A 34 -6.99 -7.40 0.36
N ASN A 35 -7.64 -7.80 -0.72
CA ASN A 35 -8.48 -6.92 -1.54
C ASN A 35 -9.80 -6.61 -0.81
N VAL A 36 -10.07 -5.33 -0.56
CA VAL A 36 -11.32 -4.85 0.08
C VAL A 36 -12.12 -3.90 -0.84
N SER A 37 -11.76 -3.85 -2.12
CA SER A 37 -12.28 -2.92 -3.11
C SER A 37 -13.79 -3.05 -3.37
N ASP A 38 -14.36 -4.25 -3.17
CA ASP A 38 -15.78 -4.56 -3.43
C ASP A 38 -16.74 -3.75 -2.53
N SER A 39 -16.25 -3.28 -1.38
CA SER A 39 -17.03 -2.50 -0.41
C SER A 39 -16.89 -0.97 -0.57
N ILE A 40 -16.18 -0.53 -1.61
CA ILE A 40 -15.70 0.85 -1.78
C ILE A 40 -16.17 1.44 -3.13
N SER A 41 -16.19 2.77 -3.24
CA SER A 41 -16.47 3.58 -4.45
C SER A 41 -15.94 2.96 -5.74
N GLU A 42 -16.73 2.96 -6.82
CA GLU A 42 -16.43 2.30 -8.11
C GLU A 42 -15.05 2.65 -8.71
N ASP A 43 -14.60 3.90 -8.57
CA ASP A 43 -13.35 4.39 -9.17
C ASP A 43 -12.07 4.17 -8.33
N ILE A 44 -12.17 3.40 -7.23
CA ILE A 44 -11.06 3.19 -6.30
C ILE A 44 -10.88 1.71 -6.01
N MET A 45 -9.65 1.23 -6.12
CA MET A 45 -9.22 -0.07 -5.59
C MET A 45 -8.57 0.13 -4.22
N VAL A 46 -8.83 -0.79 -3.31
CA VAL A 46 -8.33 -0.73 -1.94
C VAL A 46 -7.80 -2.09 -1.50
N PHE A 47 -6.61 -2.08 -0.93
CA PHE A 47 -5.90 -3.26 -0.46
C PHE A 47 -5.42 -3.03 0.97
N ASN A 48 -5.68 -3.97 1.85
CA ASN A 48 -5.01 -4.03 3.15
C ASN A 48 -3.78 -4.92 2.97
N ILE A 49 -2.63 -4.42 3.37
CA ILE A 49 -1.33 -5.04 3.14
C ILE A 49 -0.65 -5.22 4.49
N ILE A 50 -0.10 -6.41 4.71
CA ILE A 50 0.82 -6.71 5.80
C ILE A 50 2.21 -6.84 5.19
N LEU A 51 3.16 -6.06 5.68
CA LEU A 51 4.54 -6.16 5.24
C LEU A 51 5.20 -7.42 5.81
N ASN A 52 6.17 -7.94 5.08
CA ASN A 52 6.94 -9.10 5.52
C ASN A 52 7.87 -8.71 6.67
N SER A 53 7.65 -9.31 7.85
CA SER A 53 8.45 -9.03 9.04
C SER A 53 9.93 -9.34 8.84
N ASP A 54 10.28 -10.44 8.17
CA ASP A 54 11.67 -10.82 7.94
C ASP A 54 12.38 -9.77 7.06
N TYR A 55 11.69 -9.23 6.06
CA TYR A 55 12.23 -8.18 5.19
C TYR A 55 12.43 -6.86 5.94
N VAL A 56 11.48 -6.49 6.82
CA VAL A 56 11.60 -5.31 7.67
C VAL A 56 12.74 -5.50 8.67
N GLU A 57 12.87 -6.68 9.28
CA GLU A 57 13.97 -7.02 10.19
C GLU A 57 15.33 -6.97 9.49
N ASP A 58 15.44 -7.45 8.24
CA ASP A 58 16.68 -7.35 7.46
C ASP A 58 17.06 -5.89 7.15
N LEU A 59 16.07 -5.07 6.76
CA LEU A 59 16.27 -3.63 6.54
C LEU A 59 16.72 -2.93 7.83
N LEU A 60 16.08 -3.25 8.94
CA LEU A 60 16.44 -2.72 10.24
C LEU A 60 17.81 -3.25 10.68
N GLY A 61 18.13 -4.52 10.48
CA GLY A 61 19.40 -5.14 10.86
C GLY A 61 20.60 -4.39 10.29
N SER A 62 20.46 -3.86 9.07
CA SER A 62 21.46 -3.00 8.43
C SER A 62 21.63 -1.62 9.06
N GLN A 63 20.63 -1.14 9.83
CA GLN A 63 20.62 0.13 10.55
C GLN A 63 20.83 -0.05 12.08
N ILE A 64 20.53 -1.25 12.61
CA ILE A 64 20.59 -1.61 14.04
C ILE A 64 22.04 -1.75 14.53
N GLU A 65 23.01 -2.16 13.68
CA GLU A 65 24.42 -2.24 14.11
C GLU A 65 25.00 -0.89 14.57
N ASP A 66 24.37 0.24 14.23
CA ASP A 66 24.79 1.60 14.58
C ASP A 66 23.89 2.31 15.62
N LEU A 67 22.78 1.70 16.06
CA LEU A 67 21.77 2.36 16.91
C LEU A 67 21.68 1.70 18.30
N ASP A 68 22.18 2.41 19.32
CA ASP A 68 21.97 2.09 20.74
C ASP A 68 20.54 2.50 21.12
N TYR A 69 19.55 1.66 20.79
CA TYR A 69 18.13 1.96 20.93
C TYR A 69 17.74 2.23 22.39
N SER A 70 17.46 3.50 22.69
CA SER A 70 17.30 3.97 24.07
C SER A 70 15.84 4.08 24.54
N SER A 71 14.84 3.97 23.64
CA SER A 71 13.41 4.00 24.00
C SER A 71 12.47 3.29 23.00
N GLU A 72 11.31 2.81 23.48
CA GLU A 72 10.24 2.21 22.65
C GLU A 72 9.68 3.18 21.60
N ASP A 73 9.62 4.48 21.89
CA ASP A 73 9.10 5.50 20.98
C ASP A 73 10.03 5.69 19.75
N GLU A 74 11.35 5.62 19.95
CA GLU A 74 12.35 5.68 18.86
C GLU A 74 12.22 4.45 17.94
N ASN A 75 11.98 3.27 18.51
CA ASN A 75 11.74 2.04 17.74
C ASN A 75 10.49 2.15 16.86
N GLN A 76 9.40 2.68 17.40
CA GLN A 76 8.17 2.87 16.64
C GLN A 76 8.35 3.88 15.51
N ALA A 77 9.02 5.01 15.77
CA ALA A 77 9.29 6.01 14.73
C ALA A 77 10.08 5.41 13.56
N ILE A 78 11.13 4.64 13.85
CA ILE A 78 11.94 3.99 12.81
C ILE A 78 11.11 2.96 12.03
N LEU A 79 10.27 2.17 12.69
CA LEU A 79 9.36 1.22 12.02
C LEU A 79 8.38 1.94 11.09
N TYR A 80 7.82 3.07 11.52
CA TYR A 80 6.97 3.90 10.68
C TYR A 80 7.73 4.44 9.47
N GLU A 81 8.96 4.93 9.65
CA GLU A 81 9.80 5.41 8.53
C GLU A 81 10.11 4.28 7.53
N GLN A 82 10.44 3.08 8.00
CA GLN A 82 10.67 1.93 7.12
C GLN A 82 9.38 1.53 6.39
N ALA A 83 8.25 1.58 7.08
CA ALA A 83 6.95 1.32 6.46
C ALA A 83 6.66 2.32 5.33
N GLU A 84 6.89 3.62 5.55
CA GLU A 84 6.73 4.66 4.53
C GLU A 84 7.63 4.40 3.33
N TYR A 85 8.92 4.11 3.56
CA TYR A 85 9.88 3.80 2.50
C TYR A 85 9.44 2.61 1.62
N ILE A 86 9.02 1.51 2.24
CA ILE A 86 8.53 0.32 1.53
C ILE A 86 7.24 0.64 0.77
N SER A 87 6.34 1.41 1.38
CA SER A 87 5.05 1.79 0.80
C SER A 87 5.21 2.69 -0.42
N ASP A 88 6.13 3.65 -0.36
CA ASP A 88 6.47 4.52 -1.48
C ASP A 88 7.02 3.70 -2.65
N ALA A 89 7.99 2.82 -2.38
CA ALA A 89 8.57 1.92 -3.38
C ALA A 89 7.51 1.01 -4.02
N LEU A 90 6.57 0.50 -3.22
CA LEU A 90 5.45 -0.31 -3.70
C LEU A 90 4.53 0.50 -4.62
N VAL A 91 4.15 1.72 -4.23
CA VAL A 91 3.28 2.59 -5.05
C VAL A 91 3.95 2.90 -6.38
N ASP A 92 5.24 3.18 -6.38
CA ASP A 92 5.98 3.47 -7.60
C ASP A 92 6.13 2.24 -8.49
N ASN A 93 6.39 1.05 -7.92
CA ASN A 93 6.41 -0.20 -8.69
C ASN A 93 5.07 -0.49 -9.38
N ILE A 94 3.96 -0.28 -8.66
CA ILE A 94 2.62 -0.43 -9.23
C ILE A 94 2.41 0.56 -10.38
N ARG A 95 2.81 1.83 -10.20
CA ARG A 95 2.71 2.86 -11.27
C ARG A 95 3.52 2.47 -12.50
N GLU A 96 4.78 2.09 -12.33
CA GLU A 96 5.66 1.67 -13.43
C GLU A 96 5.07 0.47 -14.18
N PHE A 97 4.53 -0.51 -13.45
CA PHE A 97 3.86 -1.65 -14.06
C PHE A 97 2.65 -1.21 -14.89
N LEU A 98 1.80 -0.35 -14.33
CA LEU A 98 0.59 0.13 -14.99
C LEU A 98 0.91 0.94 -16.26
N GLU A 99 1.91 1.81 -16.18
CA GLU A 99 2.40 2.58 -17.32
C GLU A 99 2.96 1.65 -18.39
N SER A 100 3.80 0.68 -18.01
CA SER A 100 4.43 -0.25 -18.94
C SER A 100 3.41 -1.17 -19.62
N ARG A 101 2.55 -1.83 -18.82
CA ARG A 101 1.63 -2.89 -19.25
C ARG A 101 0.37 -2.36 -19.93
N TYR A 102 -0.19 -1.27 -19.42
CA TYR A 102 -1.49 -0.75 -19.83
C TYR A 102 -1.44 0.65 -20.45
N LYS A 103 -0.28 1.32 -20.51
CA LYS A 103 -0.16 2.70 -21.04
C LYS A 103 -1.10 3.66 -20.31
N ILE A 104 -1.10 3.55 -18.98
CA ILE A 104 -1.88 4.40 -18.09
C ILE A 104 -0.93 5.32 -17.36
N ASP A 105 -0.94 6.58 -17.76
CA ASP A 105 0.01 7.59 -17.27
C ASP A 105 -0.57 8.34 -16.05
N ASN A 106 -1.87 8.15 -15.78
CA ASN A 106 -2.60 8.88 -14.74
C ASN A 106 -3.05 7.94 -13.62
N CYS A 107 -2.10 7.33 -12.92
CA CYS A 107 -2.34 6.54 -11.72
C CYS A 107 -2.01 7.35 -10.46
N HIS A 108 -2.98 7.48 -9.57
CA HIS A 108 -2.82 8.06 -8.24
C HIS A 108 -2.91 6.94 -7.20
N GLY A 109 -1.93 6.90 -6.31
CA GLY A 109 -1.92 6.03 -5.13
C GLY A 109 -1.77 6.87 -3.87
N ALA A 110 -2.34 6.38 -2.77
CA ALA A 110 -2.07 6.83 -1.42
C ALA A 110 -2.17 5.64 -0.47
N TYR A 111 -1.42 5.66 0.61
CA TYR A 111 -1.50 4.67 1.67
C TYR A 111 -1.64 5.35 3.03
N ASP A 112 -2.08 4.60 4.01
CA ASP A 112 -2.03 5.00 5.42
C ASP A 112 -1.74 3.79 6.30
N ILE A 113 -0.79 3.95 7.22
CA ILE A 113 -0.27 2.87 8.07
C ILE A 113 -1.11 2.84 9.35
N TYR A 114 -1.79 1.73 9.61
CA TYR A 114 -2.62 1.55 10.82
C TYR A 114 -1.91 0.77 11.93
N ARG A 115 -0.76 0.16 11.63
CA ARG A 115 0.00 -0.60 12.61
C ARG A 115 1.48 -0.60 12.23
N ALA A 116 2.34 -0.25 13.17
CA ALA A 116 3.78 -0.48 13.08
C ALA A 116 4.26 -1.03 14.43
N SER A 117 4.54 -2.33 14.47
CA SER A 117 4.97 -3.04 15.68
C SER A 117 5.88 -4.18 15.31
N LEU A 118 6.93 -4.42 16.09
CA LEU A 118 7.80 -5.59 15.92
C LEU A 118 7.03 -6.90 16.19
N GLU A 119 6.11 -6.90 17.16
CA GLU A 119 5.37 -8.11 17.54
C GLU A 119 4.25 -8.45 16.56
N GLN A 120 3.54 -7.44 16.07
CA GLN A 120 2.34 -7.61 15.24
C GLN A 120 2.61 -7.36 13.76
N GLY A 121 3.82 -6.95 13.40
CA GLY A 121 4.19 -6.53 12.05
C GLY A 121 3.59 -5.20 11.64
N ILE A 122 3.90 -4.79 10.41
CA ILE A 122 3.47 -3.52 9.84
C ILE A 122 2.27 -3.73 8.93
N GLY A 123 1.20 -2.97 9.15
CA GLY A 123 -0.04 -3.04 8.41
C GLY A 123 -0.43 -1.68 7.83
N LEU A 124 -0.82 -1.67 6.55
CA LEU A 124 -1.24 -0.47 5.84
C LEU A 124 -2.44 -0.70 4.93
N THR A 125 -3.17 0.37 4.64
CA THR A 125 -4.23 0.39 3.63
C THR A 125 -3.77 1.20 2.43
N LEU A 126 -3.62 0.53 1.29
CA LEU A 126 -3.31 1.13 0.00
C LEU A 126 -4.59 1.43 -0.78
N THR A 127 -4.68 2.62 -1.35
CA THR A 127 -5.78 3.07 -2.20
C THR A 127 -5.23 3.52 -3.55
N LEU A 128 -5.85 3.06 -4.63
CA LEU A 128 -5.44 3.35 -6.01
C LEU A 128 -6.62 3.88 -6.82
N SER A 129 -6.35 4.88 -7.65
CA SER A 129 -7.29 5.38 -8.66
C SER A 129 -6.56 5.69 -9.96
N PHE A 130 -7.24 5.46 -11.07
CA PHE A 130 -6.68 5.61 -12.41
C PHE A 130 -7.20 6.88 -13.09
N GLY A 131 -7.02 8.01 -12.40
CA GLY A 131 -7.24 9.36 -12.92
C GLY A 131 -8.50 10.08 -12.44
N GLN A 132 -9.46 9.36 -11.87
CA GLN A 132 -10.74 9.94 -11.41
C GLN A 132 -10.62 10.60 -10.02
N VAL A 133 -9.71 10.12 -9.18
CA VAL A 133 -9.62 10.52 -7.76
C VAL A 133 -8.21 10.99 -7.41
N LYS A 134 -8.11 12.20 -6.88
CA LYS A 134 -6.84 12.81 -6.45
C LYS A 134 -6.30 12.17 -5.17
N HIS A 135 -4.97 12.20 -5.02
CA HIS A 135 -4.23 11.69 -3.86
C HIS A 135 -4.84 12.05 -2.50
N GLY A 136 -5.18 13.33 -2.24
CA GLY A 136 -5.73 13.73 -0.94
C GLY A 136 -7.08 13.10 -0.56
N ARG A 137 -7.88 12.66 -1.54
CA ARG A 137 -9.12 11.90 -1.28
C ARG A 137 -8.83 10.42 -1.07
N LEU A 138 -7.81 9.88 -1.74
CA LEU A 138 -7.32 8.53 -1.55
C LEU A 138 -6.75 8.35 -0.15
N TYR A 139 -5.87 9.25 0.30
CA TYR A 139 -5.31 9.23 1.66
C TYR A 139 -6.41 9.25 2.74
N LYS A 140 -7.35 10.19 2.65
CA LYS A 140 -8.48 10.26 3.59
C LYS A 140 -9.31 8.97 3.61
N LEU A 141 -9.44 8.29 2.48
CA LEU A 141 -10.16 7.03 2.43
C LEU A 141 -9.37 5.91 3.13
N ALA A 142 -8.06 5.83 2.92
CA ALA A 142 -7.19 4.89 3.63
C ALA A 142 -7.30 5.10 5.15
N SER A 143 -7.15 6.33 5.64
CA SER A 143 -7.28 6.64 7.07
C SER A 143 -8.65 6.32 7.64
N ASN A 144 -9.74 6.63 6.92
CA ASN A 144 -11.08 6.27 7.38
C ASN A 144 -11.32 4.75 7.47
N ILE A 145 -10.61 3.95 6.68
CA ILE A 145 -10.66 2.49 6.75
C ILE A 145 -9.85 2.02 7.96
N ASN A 146 -8.69 2.61 8.20
CA ASN A 146 -7.84 2.36 9.37
C ASN A 146 -8.57 2.65 10.68
N ASP A 147 -9.21 3.82 10.81
CA ASP A 147 -10.03 4.20 11.97
C ASP A 147 -11.13 3.19 12.31
N ARG A 148 -11.61 2.43 11.32
CA ARG A 148 -12.62 1.38 11.53
C ARG A 148 -11.99 0.09 12.03
N HIS A 149 -10.75 -0.22 11.65
CA HIS A 149 -10.01 -1.36 12.20
C HIS A 149 -9.67 -1.12 13.68
N GLU A 150 -9.25 0.09 14.05
CA GLU A 150 -8.94 0.40 15.45
C GLU A 150 -10.15 0.35 16.37
N LYS A 151 -11.35 0.69 15.88
CA LYS A 151 -12.60 0.63 16.68
C LYS A 151 -13.14 -0.78 16.91
N LEU A 152 -12.58 -1.78 16.24
CA LEU A 152 -12.99 -3.18 16.33
C LEU A 152 -12.04 -4.03 17.17
N ASN A 153 -10.87 -3.50 17.54
CA ASN A 153 -9.91 -4.08 18.46
C ASN A 153 -10.02 -3.44 19.86
#